data_AF-A0A7K9KMA8-F1
#
_entry.id   AF-A0A7K9KMA8-F1
#
_cell.length_a   1.000
_cell.length_b   1.000
_cell.length_c   1.000
_cell.angle_alpha   90.00
_cell.angle_beta   90.00
_cell.angle_gamma   90.00
#
_symmetry.space_group_name_H-M   'P 1'
#
loop_
_entity.id
_entity.type
_entity.pdbx_description
1 polymer ?
#
loop_
_entity_poly.entity_id
_entity_poly.type
_entity_poly.pdbx_seq_one_letter_code
_entity_poly.pdbx_strand_id
1 'polypeptide(L)'
;AMFHCIPLWRCNRHVESIDKRHCSLAAVPEEIYRYSRSLEELLLDANQLRELPKPFFQLVKLRKLGLSDNEIQRLPPEIANFMQLVELDLSRNDIPEIPESISFCRALQVADFSGNPLTRLPESFPELQNLTCLSVNDISLQALPENIGNLYNLASLELRENLLTYLPESLAQLQRLEELDLGNNELYHLPETIGALFNLKDLWLDGNQLAEIPQEVGNLKNLLCLDVSENKLECLPEEISGLTSLTDLLVSQNLLQVLPDGIGKLRRLSILKVDQNKLIQLTDSIGDCESLTELVLTENQLQSLPKSIGRLKKLNNLNADRNKLTSLPKEVGGCCSLNVFSVRDNRLSRIPSEISQATELHVLDVAGNRLTYLPISLTTLKLKALWLSDNQSQPLLTFQTDTDLETGEKILTCVLLPQMPSEPGCQDNLPRCGALESLVNEMSDETWNERAVNRVSAIRFLEDEKDEEDNEMRTLLRRATPHPGELKNMKKTVENLRNDMNAAKGLDSNKNEVNNAIDRVTTSV
;
A
#
# COMPACT_ATOMS: atom_id res chain seq x y z
N ALA A 1 -19.53 -72.91 10.20
CA ALA A 1 -18.65 -72.37 11.25
C ALA A 1 -18.17 -71.01 10.80
N MET A 2 -18.63 -70.00 11.52
CA MET A 2 -18.38 -68.57 11.35
C MET A 2 -17.05 -68.26 12.04
N PHE A 3 -16.12 -67.57 11.39
CA PHE A 3 -15.15 -66.72 12.09
C PHE A 3 -14.83 -65.51 11.22
N HIS A 4 -15.55 -64.43 11.50
CA HIS A 4 -15.14 -63.07 11.20
C HIS A 4 -13.79 -62.80 11.87
N CYS A 5 -12.75 -62.53 11.07
CA CYS A 5 -11.64 -61.72 11.54
C CYS A 5 -12.11 -60.27 11.61
N ILE A 6 -12.57 -59.87 12.79
CA ILE A 6 -12.68 -58.48 13.19
C ILE A 6 -11.24 -57.96 13.29
N PRO A 7 -10.85 -56.88 12.58
CA PRO A 7 -9.68 -56.11 12.99
C PRO A 7 -10.09 -55.34 14.24
N LEU A 8 -10.04 -56.03 15.38
CA LEU A 8 -9.84 -55.40 16.66
C LEU A 8 -8.47 -54.76 16.57
N TRP A 9 -8.42 -53.45 16.39
CA TRP A 9 -7.47 -52.47 16.92
C TRP A 9 -8.00 -51.09 16.48
N ARG A 10 -9.16 -50.71 17.02
CA ARG A 10 -9.60 -49.31 17.03
C ARG A 10 -8.72 -48.58 18.04
N CYS A 11 -7.50 -48.24 17.63
CA CYS A 11 -6.77 -47.19 18.30
C CYS A 11 -7.53 -45.89 18.03
N ASN A 12 -8.41 -45.49 18.96
CA ASN A 12 -8.85 -44.10 19.08
C ASN A 12 -7.62 -43.29 19.47
N ARG A 13 -6.71 -43.06 18.52
CA ARG A 13 -5.66 -42.06 18.68
C ARG A 13 -6.38 -40.73 18.72
N HIS A 14 -6.28 -40.08 19.87
CA HIS A 14 -6.74 -38.72 20.06
C HIS A 14 -5.85 -37.83 19.20
N VAL A 15 -6.43 -37.29 18.13
CA VAL A 15 -5.74 -36.39 17.20
C VAL A 15 -6.45 -35.06 17.28
N GLU A 16 -5.71 -34.04 17.71
CA GLU A 16 -6.20 -32.68 17.92
C GLU A 16 -5.84 -31.75 16.75
N SER A 17 -4.75 -32.03 16.04
CA SER A 17 -4.30 -31.22 14.90
C SER A 17 -3.92 -32.10 13.71
N ILE A 18 -4.35 -31.69 12.52
CA ILE A 18 -3.98 -32.30 11.24
C ILE A 18 -3.51 -31.19 10.30
N ASP A 19 -2.28 -31.33 9.82
CA ASP A 19 -1.71 -30.49 8.76
C ASP A 19 -1.54 -31.30 7.47
N LYS A 20 -2.22 -30.85 6.43
CA LYS A 20 -2.21 -31.42 5.08
C LYS A 20 -2.09 -30.31 4.03
N ARG A 21 -1.37 -29.24 4.35
CA ARG A 21 -1.06 -28.16 3.41
C ARG A 21 -0.18 -28.66 2.26
N HIS A 22 -0.30 -28.06 1.08
CA HIS A 22 0.55 -28.36 -0.09
C HIS A 22 0.58 -29.85 -0.49
N CYS A 23 -0.50 -30.59 -0.23
CA CYS A 23 -0.56 -32.03 -0.46
C CYS A 23 -1.16 -32.41 -1.82
N SER A 24 -1.50 -31.42 -2.65
CA SER A 24 -2.20 -31.62 -3.94
C SER A 24 -3.49 -32.44 -3.79
N LEU A 25 -4.23 -32.21 -2.71
CA LEU A 25 -5.48 -32.90 -2.42
C LEU A 25 -6.60 -32.41 -3.34
N ALA A 26 -7.20 -33.33 -4.10
CA ALA A 26 -8.40 -33.02 -4.90
C ALA A 26 -9.71 -33.09 -4.10
N ALA A 27 -9.69 -33.74 -2.94
CA ALA A 27 -10.83 -33.87 -2.02
C ALA A 27 -10.34 -34.03 -0.58
N VAL A 28 -11.20 -33.72 0.39
CA VAL A 28 -10.89 -33.90 1.81
C VAL A 28 -10.73 -35.41 2.12
N PRO A 29 -9.59 -35.85 2.69
CA PRO A 29 -9.38 -37.26 3.00
C PRO A 29 -10.38 -37.84 4.01
N GLU A 30 -11.04 -38.95 3.67
CA GLU A 30 -12.01 -39.66 4.51
C GLU A 30 -11.47 -40.06 5.91
N GLU A 31 -10.15 -40.21 6.03
CA GLU A 31 -9.50 -40.52 7.29
C GLU A 31 -9.66 -39.42 8.35
N ILE A 32 -9.85 -38.16 7.94
CA ILE A 32 -10.06 -37.02 8.84
C ILE A 32 -11.33 -37.21 9.69
N TYR A 33 -12.39 -37.77 9.10
CA TYR A 33 -13.69 -37.93 9.79
C TYR A 33 -13.63 -38.92 10.96
N ARG A 34 -12.60 -39.77 11.02
CA ARG A 34 -12.35 -40.66 12.16
C ARG A 34 -12.04 -39.89 13.44
N TYR A 35 -11.56 -38.65 13.32
CA TYR A 35 -11.18 -37.77 14.43
C TYR A 35 -12.24 -36.70 14.75
N SER A 36 -13.48 -36.86 14.25
CA SER A 36 -14.59 -35.91 14.45
C SER A 36 -14.90 -35.54 15.92
N ARG A 37 -14.46 -36.35 16.88
CA ARG A 37 -14.65 -36.12 18.31
C ARG A 37 -13.48 -35.42 19.01
N SER A 38 -12.32 -35.29 18.36
CA SER A 38 -11.09 -34.77 18.96
C SER A 38 -10.41 -33.66 18.17
N LEU A 39 -10.67 -33.55 16.86
CA LEU A 39 -9.95 -32.63 15.99
C LEU A 39 -10.32 -31.17 16.27
N GLU A 40 -9.33 -30.37 16.63
CA GLU A 40 -9.43 -28.94 16.93
C GLU A 40 -8.77 -28.06 15.86
N GLU A 41 -7.74 -28.54 15.19
CA GLU A 41 -7.04 -27.81 14.12
C GLU A 41 -6.97 -28.66 12.85
N LEU A 42 -7.37 -28.05 11.74
CA LEU A 42 -7.29 -28.68 10.42
C LEU A 42 -6.77 -27.67 9.40
N LEU A 43 -5.59 -27.94 8.86
CA LEU A 43 -4.92 -27.11 7.85
C LEU A 43 -4.91 -27.85 6.52
N LEU A 44 -5.61 -27.30 5.54
CA LEU A 44 -5.82 -27.85 4.20
C LEU A 44 -5.46 -26.82 3.11
N ASP A 45 -4.66 -25.82 3.46
CA ASP A 45 -4.23 -24.75 2.57
C ASP A 45 -3.43 -25.26 1.36
N ALA A 46 -3.48 -24.51 0.25
CA ALA A 46 -2.71 -24.78 -0.97
C ALA A 46 -2.95 -26.21 -1.51
N ASN A 47 -4.22 -26.53 -1.76
CA ASN A 47 -4.65 -27.80 -2.34
C ASN A 47 -5.59 -27.53 -3.54
N GLN A 48 -6.33 -28.53 -4.01
CA GLN A 48 -7.23 -28.46 -5.17
C GLN A 48 -8.67 -28.81 -4.75
N LEU A 49 -9.05 -28.44 -3.53
CA LEU A 49 -10.37 -28.76 -2.98
C LEU A 49 -11.44 -27.91 -3.67
N ARG A 50 -12.45 -28.56 -4.25
CA ARG A 50 -13.57 -27.88 -4.92
C ARG A 50 -14.83 -27.74 -4.07
N GLU A 51 -15.03 -28.69 -3.17
CA GLU A 51 -16.20 -28.77 -2.31
C GLU A 51 -15.83 -29.32 -0.94
N LEU A 52 -16.61 -28.91 0.07
CA LEU A 52 -16.55 -29.44 1.42
C LEU A 52 -17.75 -30.40 1.60
N PRO A 53 -17.52 -31.72 1.76
CA PRO A 53 -18.61 -32.69 1.81
C PRO A 53 -19.34 -32.65 3.16
N LYS A 54 -20.60 -33.06 3.21
CA LYS A 54 -21.44 -32.97 4.43
C LYS A 54 -20.81 -33.53 5.72
N PRO A 55 -20.08 -34.67 5.72
CA PRO A 55 -19.41 -35.18 6.91
C PRO A 55 -18.37 -34.22 7.50
N PHE A 56 -17.81 -33.32 6.69
CA PHE A 56 -16.85 -32.29 7.12
C PHE A 56 -17.42 -31.40 8.23
N PHE A 57 -18.69 -31.03 8.12
CA PHE A 57 -19.37 -30.17 9.09
C PHE A 57 -19.78 -30.91 10.38
N GLN A 58 -19.33 -32.16 10.56
CA GLN A 58 -19.46 -32.90 11.82
C GLN A 58 -18.22 -32.77 12.72
N LEU A 59 -17.16 -32.10 12.25
CA LEU A 59 -15.94 -31.79 13.00
C LEU A 59 -16.19 -30.64 14.01
N VAL A 60 -17.17 -30.81 14.90
CA VAL A 60 -17.72 -29.76 15.79
C VAL A 60 -16.74 -29.23 16.85
N LYS A 61 -15.58 -29.85 16.99
CA LYS A 61 -14.50 -29.45 17.89
C LYS A 61 -13.47 -28.53 17.24
N LEU A 62 -13.60 -28.26 15.93
CA LEU A 62 -12.69 -27.37 15.23
C LEU A 62 -12.69 -25.97 15.86
N ARG A 63 -11.48 -25.51 16.14
CA ARG A 63 -11.10 -24.18 16.61
C ARG A 63 -10.31 -23.43 15.55
N LYS A 64 -9.56 -24.13 14.70
CA LYS A 64 -8.79 -23.54 13.62
C LYS A 64 -8.98 -24.31 12.33
N LEU A 65 -9.34 -23.60 11.27
CA LEU A 65 -9.57 -24.16 9.95
C LEU A 65 -8.85 -23.31 8.88
N GLY A 66 -7.80 -23.89 8.29
CA GLY A 66 -7.10 -23.32 7.14
C GLY A 66 -7.55 -24.00 5.85
N LEU A 67 -8.09 -23.23 4.91
CA LEU A 67 -8.56 -23.67 3.60
C LEU A 67 -8.11 -22.71 2.50
N SER A 68 -7.08 -21.89 2.76
CA SER A 68 -6.61 -20.90 1.80
C SER A 68 -6.06 -21.55 0.52
N ASP A 69 -6.09 -20.82 -0.59
CA ASP A 69 -5.47 -21.24 -1.86
C ASP A 69 -5.97 -22.62 -2.34
N ASN A 70 -7.28 -22.68 -2.60
CA ASN A 70 -8.00 -23.86 -3.07
C ASN A 70 -8.99 -23.45 -4.19
N GLU A 71 -9.85 -24.36 -4.65
CA GLU A 71 -10.85 -24.13 -5.71
C GLU A 71 -12.29 -24.19 -5.13
N ILE A 72 -12.49 -23.84 -3.85
CA ILE A 72 -13.77 -24.05 -3.16
C ILE A 72 -14.82 -23.13 -3.75
N GLN A 73 -15.89 -23.70 -4.29
CA GLN A 73 -16.91 -22.93 -5.04
C GLN A 73 -18.06 -22.42 -4.17
N ARG A 74 -18.20 -22.94 -2.94
CA ARG A 74 -19.30 -22.59 -2.04
C ARG A 74 -18.99 -22.91 -0.58
N LEU A 75 -19.36 -21.99 0.30
CA LEU A 75 -19.47 -22.23 1.74
C LEU A 75 -20.94 -22.54 2.09
N PRO A 76 -21.30 -23.79 2.46
CA PRO A 76 -22.69 -24.15 2.72
C PRO A 76 -23.14 -23.74 4.13
N PRO A 77 -24.46 -23.63 4.39
CA PRO A 77 -24.98 -23.17 5.68
C PRO A 77 -24.55 -24.00 6.90
N GLU A 78 -24.18 -25.26 6.68
CA GLU A 78 -23.64 -26.18 7.69
C GLU A 78 -22.35 -25.67 8.37
N ILE A 79 -21.70 -24.61 7.86
CA ILE A 79 -20.62 -23.90 8.57
C ILE A 79 -21.02 -23.49 10.00
N ALA A 80 -22.31 -23.26 10.23
CA ALA A 80 -22.90 -22.98 11.55
C ALA A 80 -22.64 -24.06 12.62
N ASN A 81 -22.26 -25.28 12.21
CA ASN A 81 -21.91 -26.35 13.14
C ASN A 81 -20.57 -26.11 13.85
N PHE A 82 -19.67 -25.28 13.30
CA PHE A 82 -18.37 -24.98 13.90
C PHE A 82 -18.48 -23.85 14.94
N MET A 83 -19.34 -24.06 15.95
CA MET A 83 -19.59 -23.07 17.01
C MET A 83 -18.36 -22.75 17.87
N GLN A 84 -17.32 -23.60 17.84
CA GLN A 84 -16.07 -23.44 18.57
C GLN A 84 -14.94 -22.84 17.72
N LEU A 85 -15.22 -22.53 16.45
CA LEU A 85 -14.22 -22.02 15.52
C LEU A 85 -13.76 -20.64 15.94
N VAL A 86 -12.45 -20.47 16.07
CA VAL A 86 -11.75 -19.25 16.48
C VAL A 86 -11.05 -18.61 15.29
N GLU A 87 -10.43 -19.43 14.44
CA GLU A 87 -9.71 -18.98 13.24
C GLU A 87 -10.26 -19.69 12.00
N LEU A 88 -10.63 -18.91 10.99
CA LEU A 88 -11.10 -19.40 9.69
C LEU A 88 -10.36 -18.65 8.58
N ASP A 89 -9.59 -19.38 7.78
CA ASP A 89 -8.99 -18.86 6.56
C ASP A 89 -9.59 -19.58 5.35
N LEU A 90 -10.32 -18.82 4.54
CA LEU A 90 -10.92 -19.23 3.27
C LEU A 90 -10.39 -18.39 2.11
N SER A 91 -9.28 -17.68 2.30
CA SER A 91 -8.74 -16.77 1.30
C SER A 91 -8.35 -17.50 0.01
N ARG A 92 -8.37 -16.81 -1.13
CA ARG A 92 -7.99 -17.33 -2.45
C ARG A 92 -8.74 -18.62 -2.82
N ASN A 93 -10.06 -18.50 -2.89
CA ASN A 93 -10.98 -19.56 -3.32
C ASN A 93 -11.99 -18.98 -4.33
N ASP A 94 -12.95 -19.79 -4.79
CA ASP A 94 -13.99 -19.41 -5.74
C ASP A 94 -15.36 -19.18 -5.08
N ILE A 95 -15.40 -18.73 -3.82
CA ILE A 95 -16.65 -18.61 -3.04
C ILE A 95 -17.39 -17.31 -3.42
N PRO A 96 -18.62 -17.38 -3.98
CA PRO A 96 -19.34 -16.18 -4.43
C PRO A 96 -20.20 -15.53 -3.33
N GLU A 97 -20.52 -16.27 -2.26
CA GLU A 97 -21.32 -15.77 -1.14
C GLU A 97 -20.93 -16.44 0.18
N ILE A 98 -21.00 -15.68 1.28
CA ILE A 98 -20.94 -16.21 2.65
C ILE A 98 -22.40 -16.37 3.14
N PRO A 99 -22.80 -17.55 3.66
CA PRO A 99 -24.16 -17.76 4.13
C PRO A 99 -24.43 -16.98 5.43
N GLU A 100 -25.66 -16.52 5.63
CA GLU A 100 -26.12 -15.85 6.87
C GLU A 100 -25.88 -16.70 8.13
N SER A 101 -25.81 -18.02 7.99
CA SER A 101 -25.54 -18.92 9.11
C SER A 101 -24.11 -18.85 9.64
N ILE A 102 -23.20 -18.08 9.01
CA ILE A 102 -21.86 -17.82 9.55
C ILE A 102 -21.93 -17.19 10.94
N SER A 103 -22.97 -16.40 11.23
CA SER A 103 -23.25 -15.75 12.52
C SER A 103 -23.31 -16.72 13.71
N PHE A 104 -23.54 -18.02 13.48
CA PHE A 104 -23.50 -19.05 14.53
C PHE A 104 -22.08 -19.42 14.99
N CYS A 105 -21.04 -19.06 14.23
CA CYS A 105 -19.63 -19.23 14.59
C CYS A 105 -19.20 -18.17 15.63
N ARG A 106 -19.91 -18.10 16.76
CA ARG A 106 -19.78 -17.01 17.75
C ARG A 106 -18.41 -16.95 18.43
N ALA A 107 -17.61 -18.01 18.36
CA ALA A 107 -16.25 -18.03 18.89
C ALA A 107 -15.20 -17.41 17.95
N LEU A 108 -15.60 -17.04 16.73
CA LEU A 108 -14.68 -16.60 15.68
C LEU A 108 -14.01 -15.29 16.07
N GLN A 109 -12.68 -15.27 16.02
CA GLN A 109 -11.83 -14.14 16.36
C GLN A 109 -11.03 -13.65 15.15
N VAL A 110 -10.65 -14.56 14.25
CA VAL A 110 -9.89 -14.25 13.04
C VAL A 110 -10.61 -14.87 11.85
N ALA A 111 -10.90 -14.06 10.84
CA ALA A 111 -11.51 -14.52 9.62
C ALA A 111 -10.86 -13.87 8.41
N ASP A 112 -10.39 -14.68 7.46
CA ASP A 112 -9.87 -14.22 6.18
C ASP A 112 -10.71 -14.82 5.04
N PHE A 113 -11.34 -13.93 4.26
CA PHE A 113 -12.12 -14.27 3.07
C PHE A 113 -11.53 -13.64 1.80
N SER A 114 -10.32 -13.07 1.89
CA SER A 114 -9.70 -12.30 0.81
C SER A 114 -9.55 -13.09 -0.48
N GLY A 115 -9.59 -12.44 -1.64
CA GLY A 115 -9.37 -13.09 -2.94
C GLY A 115 -10.45 -14.12 -3.31
N ASN A 116 -11.67 -13.93 -2.83
CA ASN A 116 -12.86 -14.65 -3.29
C ASN A 116 -13.77 -13.71 -4.09
N PRO A 117 -14.59 -14.20 -5.04
CA PRO A 117 -15.52 -13.37 -5.80
C PRO A 117 -16.78 -12.96 -4.99
N LEU A 118 -16.61 -12.41 -3.77
CA LEU A 118 -17.69 -12.04 -2.85
C LEU A 118 -18.16 -10.59 -3.05
N THR A 119 -19.36 -10.41 -3.59
CA THR A 119 -19.90 -9.05 -3.84
C THR A 119 -20.40 -8.33 -2.58
N ARG A 120 -20.68 -9.07 -1.50
CA ARG A 120 -21.22 -8.55 -0.23
C ARG A 120 -20.91 -9.44 0.96
N LEU A 121 -20.91 -8.84 2.15
CA LEU A 121 -21.01 -9.56 3.41
C LEU A 121 -22.49 -9.76 3.80
N PRO A 122 -22.85 -10.87 4.49
CA PRO A 122 -24.22 -11.11 4.93
C PRO A 122 -24.68 -10.10 6.00
N GLU A 123 -25.98 -9.86 6.11
CA GLU A 123 -26.53 -8.86 7.05
C GLU A 123 -26.31 -9.25 8.52
N SER A 124 -26.27 -10.56 8.80
CA SER A 124 -25.96 -11.10 10.12
C SER A 124 -24.47 -11.15 10.45
N PHE A 125 -23.57 -10.77 9.52
CA PHE A 125 -22.12 -10.83 9.75
C PHE A 125 -21.67 -10.06 11.01
N PRO A 126 -22.22 -8.86 11.31
CA PRO A 126 -21.87 -8.13 12.52
C PRO A 126 -22.37 -8.75 13.84
N GLU A 127 -23.01 -9.94 13.81
CA GLU A 127 -23.28 -10.74 14.99
C GLU A 127 -22.04 -11.51 15.51
N LEU A 128 -20.97 -11.59 14.70
CA LEU A 128 -19.68 -12.21 15.06
C LEU A 128 -18.86 -11.31 16.00
N GLN A 129 -19.45 -10.97 17.15
CA GLN A 129 -18.94 -9.96 18.07
C GLN A 129 -17.57 -10.26 18.66
N ASN A 130 -17.10 -11.51 18.61
CA ASN A 130 -15.76 -11.89 19.08
C ASN A 130 -14.66 -11.66 18.04
N LEU A 131 -15.00 -11.23 16.81
CA LEU A 131 -14.02 -10.91 15.79
C LEU A 131 -13.07 -9.82 16.27
N THR A 132 -11.79 -10.08 16.07
CA THR A 132 -10.66 -9.20 16.37
C THR A 132 -9.91 -8.83 15.10
N CYS A 133 -9.87 -9.72 14.11
CA CYS A 133 -9.25 -9.49 12.81
C CYS A 133 -10.18 -9.99 11.70
N LEU A 134 -10.45 -9.13 10.73
CA LEU A 134 -11.25 -9.44 9.54
C LEU A 134 -10.50 -8.97 8.30
N SER A 135 -10.15 -9.92 7.44
CA SER A 135 -9.55 -9.65 6.13
C SER A 135 -10.52 -10.04 5.01
N VAL A 136 -10.88 -9.06 4.20
CA VAL A 136 -11.80 -9.18 3.07
C VAL A 136 -11.24 -8.41 1.88
N ASN A 137 -9.95 -8.59 1.60
CA ASN A 137 -9.25 -7.91 0.52
C ASN A 137 -9.59 -8.52 -0.85
N ASP A 138 -9.63 -7.69 -1.90
CA ASP A 138 -9.79 -8.14 -3.28
C ASP A 138 -11.02 -9.05 -3.52
N ILE A 139 -12.17 -8.68 -2.95
CA ILE A 139 -13.43 -9.42 -3.15
C ILE A 139 -14.45 -8.69 -4.01
N SER A 140 -14.16 -7.46 -4.44
CA SER A 140 -15.08 -6.57 -5.14
C SER A 140 -16.30 -6.16 -4.30
N LEU A 141 -16.08 -5.98 -3.00
CA LEU A 141 -17.08 -5.50 -2.05
C LEU A 141 -17.53 -4.08 -2.39
N GLN A 142 -18.84 -3.88 -2.56
CA GLN A 142 -19.40 -2.58 -2.93
C GLN A 142 -19.80 -1.71 -1.73
N ALA A 143 -20.21 -2.35 -0.62
CA ALA A 143 -20.61 -1.68 0.60
C ALA A 143 -20.37 -2.58 1.82
N LEU A 144 -20.08 -1.95 2.95
CA LEU A 144 -20.10 -2.59 4.26
C LEU A 144 -21.54 -2.66 4.80
N PRO A 145 -21.88 -3.65 5.64
CA PRO A 145 -23.14 -3.65 6.39
C PRO A 145 -23.28 -2.38 7.24
N GLU A 146 -24.47 -1.75 7.24
CA GLU A 146 -24.74 -0.51 7.99
C GLU A 146 -24.52 -0.65 9.51
N ASN A 147 -24.53 -1.86 10.04
CA ASN A 147 -24.30 -2.22 11.43
C ASN A 147 -22.91 -2.83 11.69
N ILE A 148 -21.92 -2.62 10.81
CA ILE A 148 -20.54 -3.13 10.98
C ILE A 148 -19.93 -2.74 12.34
N GLY A 149 -20.34 -1.58 12.89
CA GLY A 149 -19.98 -1.11 14.23
C GLY A 149 -20.28 -2.08 15.38
N ASN A 150 -21.15 -3.06 15.19
CA ASN A 150 -21.44 -4.10 16.19
C ASN A 150 -20.25 -5.05 16.44
N LEU A 151 -19.23 -5.05 15.58
CA LEU A 151 -17.99 -5.79 15.79
C LEU A 151 -17.06 -5.05 16.79
N TYR A 152 -17.56 -4.75 17.99
CA TYR A 152 -16.88 -3.88 18.97
C TYR A 152 -15.52 -4.41 19.50
N ASN A 153 -15.19 -5.68 19.21
CA ASN A 153 -13.89 -6.29 19.53
C ASN A 153 -12.86 -6.19 18.39
N LEU A 154 -13.27 -5.69 17.22
CA LEU A 154 -12.41 -5.64 16.05
C LEU A 154 -11.24 -4.70 16.29
N ALA A 155 -10.03 -5.23 16.08
CA ALA A 155 -8.76 -4.55 16.20
C ALA A 155 -8.11 -4.31 14.83
N SER A 156 -8.33 -5.20 13.86
CA SER A 156 -7.82 -5.06 12.49
C SER A 156 -8.92 -5.34 11.47
N LEU A 157 -9.10 -4.41 10.53
CA LEU A 157 -10.06 -4.50 9.43
C LEU A 157 -9.36 -4.19 8.11
N GLU A 158 -9.19 -5.22 7.27
CA GLU A 158 -8.56 -5.09 5.96
C GLU A 158 -9.61 -5.22 4.84
N LEU A 159 -9.79 -4.14 4.08
CA LEU A 159 -10.79 -3.97 3.02
C LEU A 159 -10.14 -3.52 1.71
N ARG A 160 -8.85 -3.82 1.54
CA ARG A 160 -8.06 -3.37 0.40
C ARG A 160 -8.58 -3.95 -0.92
N GLU A 161 -8.38 -3.24 -2.02
CA GLU A 161 -8.72 -3.73 -3.36
C GLU A 161 -10.21 -4.05 -3.55
N ASN A 162 -11.09 -3.28 -2.93
CA ASN A 162 -12.53 -3.42 -3.13
C ASN A 162 -13.10 -2.28 -3.98
N LEU A 163 -14.43 -2.15 -4.00
CA LEU A 163 -15.19 -1.17 -4.76
C LEU A 163 -16.01 -0.27 -3.83
N LEU A 164 -15.55 -0.06 -2.58
CA LEU A 164 -16.26 0.75 -1.60
C LEU A 164 -16.27 2.22 -2.05
N THR A 165 -17.46 2.82 -2.07
CA THR A 165 -17.63 4.25 -2.43
C THR A 165 -17.89 5.14 -1.21
N TYR A 166 -18.32 4.56 -0.09
CA TYR A 166 -18.54 5.22 1.19
C TYR A 166 -18.28 4.27 2.36
N LEU A 167 -18.21 4.82 3.58
CA LEU A 167 -18.14 4.08 4.83
C LEU A 167 -19.40 4.37 5.66
N PRO A 168 -20.03 3.37 6.31
CA PRO A 168 -21.19 3.58 7.16
C PRO A 168 -20.79 4.33 8.45
N GLU A 169 -21.68 5.18 8.96
CA GLU A 169 -21.41 5.94 10.20
C GLU A 169 -21.13 5.04 11.41
N SER A 170 -21.69 3.83 11.42
CA SER A 170 -21.47 2.85 12.50
C SER A 170 -20.03 2.37 12.60
N LEU A 171 -19.20 2.53 11.55
CA LEU A 171 -17.77 2.20 11.61
C LEU A 171 -17.09 2.87 12.81
N ALA A 172 -17.51 4.08 13.17
CA ALA A 172 -17.04 4.82 14.32
C ALA A 172 -17.28 4.12 15.66
N GLN A 173 -18.10 3.06 15.73
CA GLN A 173 -18.32 2.27 16.95
C GLN A 173 -17.24 1.21 17.19
N LEU A 174 -16.33 1.00 16.24
CA LEU A 174 -15.19 0.07 16.36
C LEU A 174 -14.09 0.68 17.25
N GLN A 175 -14.42 0.90 18.52
CA GLN A 175 -13.58 1.63 19.47
C GLN A 175 -12.27 0.90 19.82
N ARG A 176 -12.11 -0.37 19.43
CA ARG A 176 -10.88 -1.17 19.60
C ARG A 176 -10.03 -1.25 18.34
N LEU A 177 -10.47 -0.63 17.25
CA LEU A 177 -9.77 -0.71 15.97
C LEU A 177 -8.42 0.00 16.08
N GLU A 178 -7.37 -0.74 15.75
CA GLU A 178 -5.98 -0.29 15.70
C GLU A 178 -5.51 -0.17 14.24
N GLU A 179 -6.00 -1.03 13.35
CA GLU A 179 -5.60 -1.07 11.93
C GLU A 179 -6.84 -1.01 11.02
N LEU A 180 -6.82 -0.10 10.05
CA LEU A 180 -7.85 0.04 9.02
C LEU A 180 -7.21 0.19 7.63
N ASP A 181 -7.27 -0.87 6.82
CA ASP A 181 -6.85 -0.83 5.41
C ASP A 181 -8.05 -0.63 4.49
N LEU A 182 -8.12 0.54 3.85
CA LEU A 182 -9.10 0.90 2.83
C LEU A 182 -8.41 1.22 1.50
N GLY A 183 -7.15 0.83 1.33
CA GLY A 183 -6.35 1.10 0.15
C GLY A 183 -6.98 0.51 -1.11
N ASN A 184 -6.80 1.19 -2.24
CA ASN A 184 -7.34 0.81 -3.54
C ASN A 184 -8.86 0.54 -3.46
N ASN A 185 -9.64 1.56 -3.13
CA ASN A 185 -11.11 1.55 -3.20
C ASN A 185 -11.60 2.72 -4.08
N GLU A 186 -12.89 3.06 -4.00
CA GLU A 186 -13.50 4.16 -4.77
C GLU A 186 -14.08 5.23 -3.84
N LEU A 187 -13.50 5.40 -2.64
CA LEU A 187 -13.99 6.35 -1.64
C LEU A 187 -13.84 7.78 -2.14
N TYR A 188 -14.94 8.53 -2.16
CA TYR A 188 -14.97 9.95 -2.52
C TYR A 188 -14.79 10.88 -1.32
N HIS A 189 -15.27 10.45 -0.16
CA HIS A 189 -15.20 11.18 1.11
C HIS A 189 -15.00 10.20 2.27
N LEU A 190 -14.44 10.71 3.35
CA LEU A 190 -14.44 10.04 4.66
C LEU A 190 -15.49 10.68 5.56
N PRO A 191 -16.24 9.88 6.34
CA PRO A 191 -17.17 10.45 7.31
C PRO A 191 -16.39 11.15 8.43
N GLU A 192 -16.91 12.27 8.94
CA GLU A 192 -16.36 13.00 10.10
C GLU A 192 -16.21 12.07 11.32
N THR A 193 -17.10 11.07 11.43
CA THR A 193 -17.09 10.07 12.50
C THR A 193 -15.83 9.19 12.53
N ILE A 194 -14.99 9.20 11.48
CA ILE A 194 -13.69 8.52 11.49
C ILE A 194 -12.81 8.97 12.66
N GLY A 195 -12.91 10.25 13.07
CA GLY A 195 -12.18 10.80 14.21
C GLY A 195 -12.54 10.19 15.57
N ALA A 196 -13.60 9.36 15.65
CA ALA A 196 -13.98 8.64 16.85
C ALA A 196 -13.17 7.36 17.10
N LEU A 197 -12.35 6.91 16.14
CA LEU A 197 -11.51 5.71 16.24
C LEU A 197 -10.22 6.00 17.02
N PHE A 198 -10.34 6.37 18.29
CA PHE A 198 -9.21 6.92 19.06
C PHE A 198 -8.03 5.96 19.29
N ASN A 199 -8.23 4.64 19.10
CA ASN A 199 -7.18 3.63 19.22
C ASN A 199 -6.46 3.33 17.90
N LEU A 200 -6.87 3.95 16.79
CA LEU A 200 -6.31 3.70 15.48
C LEU A 200 -4.82 4.10 15.45
N LYS A 201 -4.00 3.18 14.96
CA LYS A 201 -2.54 3.29 14.78
C LYS A 201 -2.19 3.37 13.30
N ASP A 202 -2.86 2.59 12.47
CA ASP A 202 -2.58 2.52 11.03
C ASP A 202 -3.86 2.77 10.23
N LEU A 203 -3.81 3.78 9.36
CA LEU A 203 -4.90 4.14 8.45
C LEU A 203 -4.36 4.24 7.03
N TRP A 204 -4.72 3.25 6.21
CA TRP A 204 -4.36 3.22 4.79
C TRP A 204 -5.58 3.55 3.93
N LEU A 205 -5.45 4.62 3.15
CA LEU A 205 -6.48 5.20 2.28
C LEU A 205 -5.92 5.43 0.87
N ASP A 206 -4.76 4.84 0.56
CA ASP A 206 -4.08 5.03 -0.70
C ASP A 206 -4.91 4.53 -1.89
N GLY A 207 -4.79 5.14 -3.07
CA GLY A 207 -5.49 4.67 -4.27
C GLY A 207 -7.02 4.81 -4.22
N ASN A 208 -7.52 5.90 -3.62
CA ASN A 208 -8.95 6.22 -3.56
C ASN A 208 -9.26 7.47 -4.42
N GLN A 209 -10.44 8.06 -4.24
CA GLN A 209 -10.92 9.24 -4.98
C GLN A 209 -11.15 10.44 -4.05
N LEU A 210 -10.48 10.47 -2.90
CA LEU A 210 -10.70 11.48 -1.86
C LEU A 210 -10.27 12.87 -2.36
N ALA A 211 -11.17 13.84 -2.29
CA ALA A 211 -10.90 15.24 -2.58
C ALA A 211 -10.40 16.02 -1.35
N GLU A 212 -10.78 15.56 -0.15
CA GLU A 212 -10.41 16.17 1.13
C GLU A 212 -10.28 15.10 2.22
N ILE A 213 -9.57 15.46 3.29
CA ILE A 213 -9.52 14.71 4.55
C ILE A 213 -10.27 15.55 5.60
N PRO A 214 -11.27 14.98 6.32
CA PRO A 214 -12.02 15.72 7.31
C PRO A 214 -11.12 16.15 8.48
N GLN A 215 -11.40 17.32 9.06
CA GLN A 215 -10.62 17.90 10.17
C GLN A 215 -10.59 16.95 11.39
N GLU A 216 -11.62 16.12 11.56
CA GLU A 216 -11.76 15.15 12.65
C GLU A 216 -10.68 14.06 12.64
N VAL A 217 -9.97 13.85 11.53
CA VAL A 217 -8.76 13.00 11.50
C VAL A 217 -7.73 13.48 12.52
N GLY A 218 -7.67 14.78 12.82
CA GLY A 218 -6.83 15.34 13.88
C GLY A 218 -7.10 14.78 15.28
N ASN A 219 -8.24 14.10 15.50
CA ASN A 219 -8.55 13.45 16.78
C ASN A 219 -7.83 12.10 16.97
N LEU A 220 -7.26 11.51 15.92
CA LEU A 220 -6.58 10.21 15.94
C LEU A 220 -5.18 10.32 16.55
N LYS A 221 -5.09 10.65 17.84
CA LYS A 221 -3.83 10.97 18.53
C LYS A 221 -2.85 9.80 18.64
N ASN A 222 -3.34 8.57 18.52
CA ASN A 222 -2.54 7.34 18.55
C ASN A 222 -2.07 6.88 17.17
N LEU A 223 -2.47 7.59 16.10
CA LEU A 223 -2.10 7.24 14.73
C LEU A 223 -0.60 7.37 14.55
N LEU A 224 0.01 6.31 14.03
CA LEU A 224 1.43 6.15 13.71
C LEU A 224 1.65 6.30 12.21
N CYS A 225 0.82 5.63 11.40
CA CYS A 225 0.88 5.68 9.95
C CYS A 225 -0.41 6.23 9.35
N LEU A 226 -0.29 7.23 8.47
CA LEU A 226 -1.36 7.70 7.60
C LEU A 226 -0.86 7.66 6.14
N ASP A 227 -1.49 6.81 5.33
CA ASP A 227 -1.26 6.77 3.89
C ASP A 227 -2.52 7.24 3.15
N VAL A 228 -2.42 8.42 2.53
CA VAL A 228 -3.46 9.03 1.68
C VAL A 228 -2.92 9.28 0.28
N SER A 229 -1.92 8.50 -0.13
CA SER A 229 -1.31 8.61 -1.46
C SER A 229 -2.30 8.26 -2.57
N GLU A 230 -2.03 8.65 -3.82
CA GLU A 230 -2.86 8.29 -4.98
C GLU A 230 -4.35 8.64 -4.79
N ASN A 231 -4.60 9.90 -4.40
CA ASN A 231 -5.94 10.47 -4.22
C ASN A 231 -6.05 11.79 -5.02
N LYS A 232 -7.08 12.59 -4.74
CA LYS A 232 -7.34 13.88 -5.40
C LYS A 232 -7.26 15.06 -4.43
N LEU A 233 -6.46 14.94 -3.37
CA LEU A 233 -6.37 15.94 -2.31
C LEU A 233 -5.75 17.24 -2.83
N GLU A 234 -6.46 18.36 -2.66
CA GLU A 234 -5.94 19.70 -3.00
C GLU A 234 -5.25 20.38 -1.81
N CYS A 235 -5.65 20.03 -0.59
CA CYS A 235 -5.06 20.49 0.66
C CYS A 235 -5.13 19.40 1.75
N LEU A 236 -4.33 19.57 2.79
CA LEU A 236 -4.49 18.85 4.06
C LEU A 236 -5.07 19.83 5.12
N PRO A 237 -5.92 19.37 6.05
CA PRO A 237 -6.45 20.21 7.12
C PRO A 237 -5.35 20.62 8.11
N GLU A 238 -5.48 21.79 8.75
CA GLU A 238 -4.55 22.25 9.80
C GLU A 238 -4.59 21.33 11.04
N GLU A 239 -5.73 20.65 11.24
CA GLU A 239 -5.98 19.67 12.29
C GLU A 239 -5.13 18.40 12.14
N ILE A 240 -4.43 18.20 11.00
CA ILE A 240 -3.41 17.15 10.89
C ILE A 240 -2.38 17.24 12.02
N SER A 241 -2.15 18.45 12.56
CA SER A 241 -1.31 18.69 13.73
C SER A 241 -1.74 17.99 15.02
N GLY A 242 -2.99 17.49 15.09
CA GLY A 242 -3.51 16.69 16.18
C GLY A 242 -3.00 15.25 16.21
N LEU A 243 -2.39 14.76 15.12
CA LEU A 243 -1.79 13.42 15.00
C LEU A 243 -0.44 13.34 15.74
N THR A 244 -0.45 13.59 17.05
CA THR A 244 0.77 13.77 17.87
C THR A 244 1.69 12.54 17.99
N SER A 245 1.22 11.36 17.58
CA SER A 245 2.00 10.12 17.55
C SER A 245 2.52 9.75 16.16
N LEU A 246 2.14 10.51 15.12
CA LEU A 246 2.42 10.15 13.73
C LEU A 246 3.92 10.08 13.45
N THR A 247 4.33 8.97 12.87
CA THR A 247 5.70 8.70 12.42
C THR A 247 5.80 8.71 10.90
N ASP A 248 4.74 8.30 10.21
CA ASP A 248 4.73 8.08 8.77
C ASP A 248 3.53 8.82 8.15
N LEU A 249 3.82 9.83 7.33
CA LEU A 249 2.81 10.54 6.55
C LEU A 249 3.12 10.40 5.06
N LEU A 250 2.29 9.64 4.36
CA LEU A 250 2.41 9.38 2.93
C LEU A 250 1.25 10.06 2.21
N VAL A 251 1.58 11.01 1.33
CA VAL A 251 0.62 11.86 0.60
C VAL A 251 1.03 12.01 -0.86
N SER A 252 1.79 11.05 -1.36
CA SER A 252 2.33 11.05 -2.72
C SER A 252 1.20 11.00 -3.76
N GLN A 253 1.44 11.49 -4.98
CA GLN A 253 0.47 11.40 -6.08
C GLN A 253 -0.90 12.02 -5.73
N ASN A 254 -0.90 13.29 -5.35
CA ASN A 254 -2.08 14.08 -5.05
C ASN A 254 -2.02 15.43 -5.81
N LEU A 255 -2.90 16.38 -5.47
CA LEU A 255 -2.98 17.69 -6.11
C LEU A 255 -2.56 18.84 -5.17
N LEU A 256 -1.82 18.53 -4.11
CA LEU A 256 -1.46 19.50 -3.06
C LEU A 256 -0.62 20.65 -3.61
N GLN A 257 -1.02 21.88 -3.30
CA GLN A 257 -0.24 23.09 -3.65
C GLN A 257 0.63 23.61 -2.50
N VAL A 258 0.21 23.37 -1.26
CA VAL A 258 0.86 23.80 -0.02
C VAL A 258 0.60 22.75 1.06
N LEU A 259 1.57 22.55 1.97
CA LEU A 259 1.36 21.82 3.22
C LEU A 259 0.95 22.79 4.34
N PRO A 260 0.00 22.42 5.22
CA PRO A 260 -0.41 23.26 6.34
C PRO A 260 0.74 23.52 7.32
N ASP A 261 0.71 24.67 7.99
CA ASP A 261 1.74 25.03 8.99
C ASP A 261 1.70 24.08 10.20
N GLY A 262 0.53 23.48 10.46
CA GLY A 262 0.33 22.43 11.45
C GLY A 262 1.30 21.24 11.36
N ILE A 263 1.91 20.99 10.19
CA ILE A 263 2.90 19.91 10.03
C ILE A 263 4.07 20.02 11.02
N GLY A 264 4.50 21.25 11.36
CA GLY A 264 5.61 21.48 12.29
C GLY A 264 5.34 21.03 13.73
N LYS A 265 4.08 20.72 14.07
CA LYS A 265 3.72 20.16 15.39
C LYS A 265 3.94 18.64 15.47
N LEU A 266 4.14 17.96 14.34
CA LEU A 266 4.35 16.51 14.27
C LEU A 266 5.80 16.15 14.62
N ARG A 267 6.17 16.34 15.89
CA ARG A 267 7.55 16.17 16.38
C ARG A 267 8.09 14.73 16.31
N ARG A 268 7.20 13.73 16.14
CA ARG A 268 7.54 12.31 15.97
C ARG A 268 7.61 11.87 14.51
N LEU A 269 7.22 12.75 13.58
CA LEU A 269 7.24 12.43 12.15
C LEU A 269 8.66 12.09 11.72
N SER A 270 8.83 10.89 11.20
CA SER A 270 10.10 10.34 10.73
C SER A 270 10.13 10.31 9.20
N ILE A 271 9.03 9.94 8.57
CA ILE A 271 8.91 9.81 7.12
C ILE A 271 7.81 10.72 6.61
N LEU A 272 8.17 11.63 5.70
CA LEU A 272 7.22 12.45 4.95
C LEU A 272 7.43 12.26 3.46
N LYS A 273 6.44 11.66 2.79
CA LYS A 273 6.43 11.51 1.33
C LYS A 273 5.31 12.32 0.72
N VAL A 274 5.69 13.26 -0.12
CA VAL A 274 4.80 14.23 -0.79
C VAL A 274 5.22 14.39 -2.26
N ASP A 275 5.81 13.34 -2.84
CA ASP A 275 6.18 13.32 -4.25
C ASP A 275 4.97 13.35 -5.18
N GLN A 276 5.18 13.77 -6.43
CA GLN A 276 4.16 13.83 -7.47
C GLN A 276 2.92 14.64 -7.02
N ASN A 277 3.17 15.86 -6.55
CA ASN A 277 2.16 16.83 -6.15
C ASN A 277 2.36 18.15 -6.93
N LYS A 278 1.69 19.21 -6.51
CA LYS A 278 1.79 20.54 -7.12
C LYS A 278 2.41 21.57 -6.17
N LEU A 279 3.22 21.13 -5.20
CA LEU A 279 3.75 22.01 -4.16
C LEU A 279 4.61 23.12 -4.78
N ILE A 280 4.22 24.37 -4.53
CA ILE A 280 4.93 25.56 -5.04
C ILE A 280 6.01 26.01 -4.05
N GLN A 281 5.76 25.78 -2.76
CA GLN A 281 6.66 26.07 -1.66
C GLN A 281 6.51 25.02 -0.56
N LEU A 282 7.55 24.88 0.25
CA LEU A 282 7.52 24.13 1.49
C LEU A 282 7.50 25.14 2.65
N THR A 283 6.57 24.97 3.60
CA THR A 283 6.44 25.87 4.76
C THR A 283 7.71 25.86 5.62
N ASP A 284 8.03 27.00 6.24
CA ASP A 284 9.11 27.10 7.23
C ASP A 284 8.87 26.15 8.42
N SER A 285 7.62 25.80 8.73
CA SER A 285 7.24 24.87 9.81
C SER A 285 7.81 23.47 9.64
N ILE A 286 8.24 23.07 8.44
CA ILE A 286 8.88 21.76 8.23
C ILE A 286 10.11 21.56 9.12
N GLY A 287 10.86 22.63 9.40
CA GLY A 287 12.06 22.57 10.23
C GLY A 287 11.80 22.22 11.69
N ASP A 288 10.54 22.23 12.13
CA ASP A 288 10.14 21.88 13.49
C ASP A 288 9.77 20.38 13.62
N CYS A 289 9.77 19.63 12.52
CA CYS A 289 9.68 18.16 12.50
C CYS A 289 11.02 17.52 12.94
N GLU A 290 11.39 17.69 14.20
CA GLU A 290 12.71 17.34 14.75
C GLU A 290 13.12 15.87 14.59
N SER A 291 12.15 14.96 14.40
CA SER A 291 12.41 13.53 14.19
C SER A 291 12.55 13.10 12.73
N LEU A 292 12.40 14.02 11.77
CA LEU A 292 12.34 13.67 10.35
C LEU A 292 13.65 13.07 9.87
N THR A 293 13.58 11.87 9.31
CA THR A 293 14.70 11.10 8.75
C THR A 293 14.63 11.00 7.23
N GLU A 294 13.43 10.96 6.67
CA GLU A 294 13.20 10.86 5.22
C GLU A 294 12.19 11.92 4.77
N LEU A 295 12.59 12.73 3.78
CA LEU A 295 11.74 13.72 3.13
C LEU A 295 11.83 13.57 1.61
N VAL A 296 10.71 13.16 1.00
CA VAL A 296 10.59 12.96 -0.44
C VAL A 296 9.64 13.99 -1.04
N LEU A 297 10.18 14.85 -1.89
CA LEU A 297 9.53 16.00 -2.54
C LEU A 297 9.60 15.91 -4.08
N THR A 298 10.00 14.76 -4.62
CA THR A 298 10.21 14.51 -6.05
C THR A 298 8.99 14.93 -6.87
N GLU A 299 9.21 15.52 -8.05
CA GLU A 299 8.12 15.91 -8.96
C GLU A 299 7.08 16.84 -8.32
N ASN A 300 7.57 18.00 -7.89
CA ASN A 300 6.74 19.12 -7.43
C ASN A 300 7.10 20.41 -8.22
N GLN A 301 6.66 21.57 -7.74
CA GLN A 301 6.91 22.86 -8.39
C GLN A 301 7.72 23.81 -7.51
N LEU A 302 8.51 23.28 -6.58
CA LEU A 302 9.26 24.05 -5.59
C LEU A 302 10.29 24.95 -6.26
N GLN A 303 10.31 26.24 -5.91
CA GLN A 303 11.29 27.21 -6.43
C GLN A 303 12.51 27.39 -5.52
N SER A 304 12.33 27.11 -4.23
CA SER A 304 13.36 27.13 -3.19
C SER A 304 12.99 26.16 -2.07
N LEU A 305 13.99 25.78 -1.27
CA LEU A 305 13.77 25.14 0.02
C LEU A 305 13.79 26.21 1.13
N PRO A 306 13.00 26.07 2.20
CA PRO A 306 13.01 27.00 3.33
C PRO A 306 14.32 26.90 4.12
N LYS A 307 14.73 28.01 4.74
CA LYS A 307 15.95 28.03 5.57
C LYS A 307 15.83 27.12 6.79
N SER A 308 14.61 26.89 7.26
CA SER A 308 14.32 26.02 8.38
C SER A 308 14.71 24.56 8.14
N ILE A 309 14.92 24.12 6.89
CA ILE A 309 15.39 22.76 6.56
C ILE A 309 16.66 22.40 7.34
N GLY A 310 17.55 23.37 7.58
CA GLY A 310 18.78 23.18 8.34
C GLY A 310 18.61 22.83 9.81
N ARG A 311 17.38 22.90 10.34
CA ARG A 311 17.02 22.45 11.69
C ARG A 311 16.82 20.95 11.77
N LEU A 312 16.59 20.26 10.65
CA LEU A 312 16.33 18.83 10.60
C LEU A 312 17.61 18.01 10.80
N LYS A 313 18.08 17.94 12.06
CA LYS A 313 19.37 17.32 12.40
C LYS A 313 19.41 15.80 12.17
N LYS A 314 18.26 15.13 12.17
CA LYS A 314 18.14 13.69 11.93
C LYS A 314 17.85 13.32 10.48
N LEU A 315 17.67 14.32 9.60
CA LEU A 315 17.34 14.05 8.20
C LEU A 315 18.49 13.30 7.55
N ASN A 316 18.21 12.09 7.09
CA ASN A 316 19.15 11.18 6.47
C ASN A 316 19.00 11.20 4.94
N ASN A 317 17.75 11.21 4.46
CA ASN A 317 17.45 11.20 3.05
C ASN A 317 16.57 12.40 2.68
N LEU A 318 17.07 13.24 1.79
CA LEU A 318 16.33 14.34 1.18
C LEU A 318 16.31 14.17 -0.33
N ASN A 319 15.14 13.92 -0.89
CA ASN A 319 14.94 13.92 -2.34
C ASN A 319 14.02 15.09 -2.73
N ALA A 320 14.53 16.01 -3.55
CA ALA A 320 13.77 17.10 -4.17
C ALA A 320 14.00 17.15 -5.69
N ASP A 321 14.13 15.98 -6.31
CA ASP A 321 14.30 15.81 -7.74
C ASP A 321 13.12 16.40 -8.53
N ARG A 322 13.37 16.76 -9.79
CA ARG A 322 12.34 17.20 -10.75
C ARG A 322 11.45 18.32 -10.20
N ASN A 323 12.09 19.35 -9.66
CA ASN A 323 11.45 20.56 -9.16
C ASN A 323 11.89 21.78 -9.99
N LYS A 324 11.63 22.99 -9.49
CA LYS A 324 12.03 24.25 -10.13
C LYS A 324 13.06 25.01 -9.28
N LEU A 325 13.84 24.31 -8.44
CA LEU A 325 14.77 24.91 -7.49
C LEU A 325 15.84 25.72 -8.24
N THR A 326 15.98 26.99 -7.89
CA THR A 326 16.97 27.89 -8.50
C THR A 326 18.23 28.06 -7.65
N SER A 327 18.10 27.84 -6.35
CA SER A 327 19.19 27.87 -5.37
C SER A 327 18.85 26.98 -4.19
N LEU A 328 19.87 26.58 -3.43
CA LEU A 328 19.73 25.91 -2.14
C LEU A 328 20.05 26.89 -1.01
N PRO A 329 19.31 26.88 0.11
CA PRO A 329 19.66 27.68 1.26
C PRO A 329 20.98 27.17 1.86
N LYS A 330 21.85 28.08 2.31
CA LYS A 330 23.11 27.71 3.00
C LYS A 330 22.86 26.84 4.23
N GLU A 331 21.69 26.99 4.84
CA GLU A 331 21.25 26.25 6.01
C GLU A 331 21.12 24.74 5.76
N VAL A 332 21.09 24.24 4.51
CA VAL A 332 21.15 22.79 4.22
C VAL A 332 22.38 22.13 4.85
N GLY A 333 23.49 22.86 4.99
CA GLY A 333 24.67 22.40 5.74
C GLY A 333 24.38 22.03 7.21
N GLY A 334 23.30 22.55 7.77
CA GLY A 334 22.84 22.23 9.11
C GLY A 334 22.28 20.81 9.27
N CYS A 335 21.91 20.12 8.17
CA CYS A 335 21.43 18.74 8.19
C CYS A 335 22.61 17.77 8.41
N CYS A 336 23.12 17.72 9.63
CA CYS A 336 24.38 17.02 9.95
C CYS A 336 24.33 15.50 9.73
N SER A 337 23.15 14.88 9.76
CA SER A 337 22.97 13.44 9.52
C SER A 337 22.61 13.11 8.05
N LEU A 338 22.59 14.11 7.17
CA LEU A 338 22.17 13.94 5.78
C LEU A 338 23.15 13.03 5.05
N ASN A 339 22.67 11.89 4.58
CA ASN A 339 23.45 10.85 3.92
C ASN A 339 23.26 10.86 2.41
N VAL A 340 21.99 10.95 1.99
CA VAL A 340 21.58 11.03 0.59
C VAL A 340 20.89 12.35 0.36
N PHE A 341 21.42 13.12 -0.58
CA PHE A 341 20.78 14.34 -1.03
C PHE A 341 20.66 14.35 -2.54
N SER A 342 19.43 14.37 -3.04
CA SER A 342 19.12 14.38 -4.46
C SER A 342 18.30 15.62 -4.81
N VAL A 343 18.79 16.40 -5.78
CA VAL A 343 18.15 17.58 -6.35
C VAL A 343 18.26 17.56 -7.87
N ARG A 344 18.16 16.36 -8.44
CA ARG A 344 18.27 16.12 -9.87
C ARG A 344 17.19 16.88 -10.65
N ASP A 345 17.46 17.21 -11.90
CA ASP A 345 16.49 17.83 -12.83
C ASP A 345 15.83 19.09 -12.25
N ASN A 346 16.67 20.00 -11.76
CA ASN A 346 16.29 21.31 -11.21
C ASN A 346 16.93 22.45 -12.03
N ARG A 347 17.00 23.66 -11.47
CA ARG A 347 17.53 24.86 -12.13
C ARG A 347 18.67 25.49 -11.32
N LEU A 348 19.38 24.70 -10.51
CA LEU A 348 20.45 25.19 -9.64
C LEU A 348 21.61 25.70 -10.47
N SER A 349 22.06 26.93 -10.19
CA SER A 349 23.24 27.52 -10.82
C SER A 349 24.52 27.31 -10.02
N ARG A 350 24.40 27.16 -8.69
CA ARG A 350 25.50 26.95 -7.76
C ARG A 350 25.05 26.05 -6.60
N ILE A 351 26.00 25.36 -5.98
CA ILE A 351 25.83 24.66 -4.70
C ILE A 351 26.46 25.52 -3.60
N PRO A 352 25.79 25.77 -2.46
CA PRO A 352 26.35 26.56 -1.36
C PRO A 352 27.55 25.85 -0.72
N SER A 353 28.57 26.61 -0.33
CA SER A 353 29.79 26.07 0.28
C SER A 353 29.52 25.32 1.59
N GLU A 354 28.47 25.74 2.29
CA GLU A 354 28.02 25.24 3.58
C GLU A 354 27.49 23.81 3.50
N ILE A 355 27.21 23.26 2.31
CA ILE A 355 26.86 21.83 2.16
C ILE A 355 27.93 20.91 2.75
N SER A 356 29.18 21.38 2.81
CA SER A 356 30.31 20.70 3.46
C SER A 356 30.12 20.46 4.97
N GLN A 357 29.19 21.16 5.61
CA GLN A 357 28.83 20.98 7.03
C GLN A 357 27.93 19.77 7.27
N ALA A 358 27.28 19.23 6.22
CA ALA A 358 26.59 17.95 6.27
C ALA A 358 27.62 16.82 6.23
N THR A 359 28.31 16.60 7.36
CA THR A 359 29.51 15.76 7.44
C THR A 359 29.27 14.29 7.08
N GLU A 360 28.03 13.81 7.22
CA GLU A 360 27.62 12.45 6.88
C GLU A 360 27.13 12.30 5.43
N LEU A 361 27.28 13.34 4.59
CA LEU A 361 26.84 13.28 3.20
C LEU A 361 27.74 12.36 2.40
N HIS A 362 27.16 11.27 1.90
CA HIS A 362 27.85 10.25 1.12
C HIS A 362 27.42 10.23 -0.34
N VAL A 363 26.16 10.59 -0.63
CA VAL A 363 25.62 10.62 -1.98
C VAL A 363 25.00 11.99 -2.24
N LEU A 364 25.54 12.66 -3.26
CA LEU A 364 24.99 13.91 -3.76
C LEU A 364 24.65 13.76 -5.24
N ASP A 365 23.36 13.86 -5.58
CA ASP A 365 22.91 13.88 -6.98
C ASP A 365 22.41 15.28 -7.35
N VAL A 366 23.12 15.91 -8.28
CA VAL A 366 22.83 17.24 -8.84
C VAL A 366 22.77 17.18 -10.36
N ALA A 367 22.55 16.00 -10.94
CA ALA A 367 22.40 15.84 -12.39
C ALA A 367 21.22 16.67 -12.93
N GLY A 368 21.27 17.05 -14.21
CA GLY A 368 20.18 17.81 -14.85
C GLY A 368 19.97 19.23 -14.30
N ASN A 369 20.98 19.84 -13.68
CA ASN A 369 20.95 21.24 -13.23
C ASN A 369 21.67 22.19 -14.21
N ARG A 370 22.04 23.39 -13.75
CA ARG A 370 22.72 24.44 -14.53
C ARG A 370 24.00 24.90 -13.83
N LEU A 371 24.66 23.98 -13.12
CA LEU A 371 25.83 24.30 -12.31
C LEU A 371 27.00 24.74 -13.19
N THR A 372 27.58 25.91 -12.88
CA THR A 372 28.79 26.38 -13.59
C THR A 372 30.05 25.70 -13.09
N TYR A 373 30.12 25.50 -11.77
CA TYR A 373 31.22 24.87 -11.06
C TYR A 373 30.70 24.33 -9.72
N LEU A 374 31.56 23.59 -9.02
CA LEU A 374 31.30 23.11 -7.67
C LEU A 374 32.18 23.84 -6.64
N PRO A 375 31.73 24.08 -5.41
CA PRO A 375 32.54 24.73 -4.39
C PRO A 375 33.67 23.80 -3.91
N ILE A 376 34.87 24.35 -3.67
CA ILE A 376 36.04 23.60 -3.18
C ILE A 376 35.79 22.90 -1.84
N SER A 377 34.84 23.41 -1.05
CA SER A 377 34.46 22.82 0.23
C SER A 377 33.90 21.41 0.10
N LEU A 378 33.39 20.99 -1.07
CA LEU A 378 32.98 19.59 -1.27
C LEU A 378 34.12 18.58 -1.12
N THR A 379 35.38 19.00 -1.28
CA THR A 379 36.55 18.12 -1.05
C THR A 379 36.72 17.70 0.41
N THR A 380 36.07 18.38 1.36
CA THR A 380 36.12 18.00 2.78
C THR A 380 35.19 16.83 3.11
N LEU A 381 34.21 16.56 2.24
CA LEU A 381 33.26 15.46 2.42
C LEU A 381 33.84 14.14 1.89
N LYS A 382 33.48 13.03 2.55
CA LYS A 382 33.85 11.67 2.11
C LYS A 382 32.77 11.08 1.19
N LEU A 383 32.47 11.80 0.11
CA LEU A 383 31.45 11.37 -0.85
C LEU A 383 31.83 10.00 -1.44
N LYS A 384 30.86 9.08 -1.45
CA LYS A 384 30.91 7.80 -2.16
C LYS A 384 30.40 7.94 -3.58
N ALA A 385 29.47 8.88 -3.81
CA ALA A 385 28.96 9.22 -5.13
C ALA A 385 28.63 10.72 -5.24
N LEU A 386 28.93 11.28 -6.41
CA LEU A 386 28.59 12.62 -6.84
C LEU A 386 28.16 12.57 -8.31
N TRP A 387 26.86 12.71 -8.55
CA TRP A 387 26.27 12.62 -9.88
C TRP A 387 26.09 14.02 -10.47
N LEU A 388 26.72 14.26 -11.63
CA LEU A 388 26.59 15.50 -12.40
C LEU A 388 25.81 15.32 -13.70
N SER A 389 25.62 14.08 -14.16
CA SER A 389 24.93 13.76 -15.41
C SER A 389 24.32 12.36 -15.37
N ASP A 390 23.20 12.19 -16.08
CA ASP A 390 22.44 10.94 -16.17
C ASP A 390 23.23 9.76 -16.76
N ASN A 391 24.14 10.07 -17.69
CA ASN A 391 24.93 9.08 -18.42
C ASN A 391 26.35 8.93 -17.85
N GLN A 392 26.56 9.35 -16.60
CA GLN A 392 27.83 9.22 -15.92
C GLN A 392 28.12 7.75 -15.60
N SER A 393 29.30 7.25 -16.00
CA SER A 393 29.67 5.84 -15.89
C SER A 393 30.25 5.43 -14.53
N GLN A 394 30.74 6.40 -13.75
CA GLN A 394 31.37 6.18 -12.46
C GLN A 394 30.74 7.09 -11.40
N PRO A 395 30.57 6.64 -10.14
CA PRO A 395 29.95 7.43 -9.10
C PRO A 395 30.79 8.65 -8.66
N LEU A 396 32.11 8.63 -8.84
CA LEU A 396 33.00 9.74 -8.49
C LEU A 396 33.86 10.13 -9.69
N LEU A 397 34.00 11.45 -9.89
CA LEU A 397 34.82 12.03 -10.96
C LEU A 397 36.12 12.59 -10.38
N THR A 398 37.14 12.68 -11.24
CA THR A 398 38.35 13.45 -10.95
C THR A 398 38.12 14.92 -11.26
N PHE A 399 38.26 15.78 -10.24
CA PHE A 399 38.10 17.23 -10.35
C PHE A 399 39.43 17.96 -10.48
N GLN A 400 39.40 19.09 -11.18
CA GLN A 400 40.49 20.06 -11.23
C GLN A 400 40.14 21.28 -10.38
N THR A 401 41.14 21.88 -9.74
CA THR A 401 40.96 23.14 -9.00
C THR A 401 41.25 24.31 -9.91
N ASP A 402 40.30 25.25 -9.99
CA ASP A 402 40.45 26.53 -10.70
C ASP A 402 40.11 27.69 -9.74
N THR A 403 40.21 28.93 -10.21
CA THR A 403 39.84 30.13 -9.45
C THR A 403 38.72 30.87 -10.17
N ASP A 404 37.62 31.12 -9.47
CA ASP A 404 36.53 31.92 -10.02
C ASP A 404 36.99 33.38 -10.23
N LEU A 405 36.83 33.90 -11.44
CA LEU A 405 37.34 35.22 -11.83
C LEU A 405 36.59 36.37 -11.17
N GLU A 406 35.33 36.16 -10.78
CA GLU A 406 34.51 37.18 -10.13
C GLU A 406 34.80 37.29 -8.62
N THR A 407 34.92 36.15 -7.94
CA THR A 407 35.05 36.09 -6.48
C THR A 407 36.47 35.90 -6.00
N GLY A 408 37.37 35.36 -6.85
CA GLY A 408 38.72 34.95 -6.46
C GLY A 408 38.75 33.66 -5.63
N GLU A 409 37.62 32.97 -5.46
CA GLU A 409 37.53 31.74 -4.68
C GLU A 409 38.01 30.53 -5.49
N LYS A 410 38.60 29.54 -4.79
CA LYS A 410 38.93 28.26 -5.41
C LYS A 410 37.65 27.48 -5.68
N ILE A 411 37.55 26.92 -6.89
CA ILE A 411 36.42 26.13 -7.36
C ILE A 411 36.87 24.77 -7.89
N LEU A 412 35.92 23.85 -7.99
CA LEU A 412 36.10 22.55 -8.63
C LEU A 412 35.40 22.57 -9.99
N THR A 413 36.13 22.11 -11.01
CA THR A 413 35.60 21.93 -12.37
C THR A 413 35.98 20.56 -12.93
N CYS A 414 35.23 20.09 -13.93
CA CYS A 414 35.51 18.87 -14.68
C CYS A 414 34.85 18.96 -16.07
N VAL A 415 35.02 17.93 -16.90
CA VAL A 415 34.46 17.89 -18.26
C VAL A 415 32.93 18.01 -18.33
N LEU A 416 32.23 17.74 -17.22
CA LEU A 416 30.76 17.85 -17.13
C LEU A 416 30.27 19.22 -16.63
N LEU A 417 31.18 20.18 -16.42
CA LEU A 417 30.89 21.53 -15.97
C LEU A 417 31.39 22.56 -17.01
N PRO A 418 30.63 23.62 -17.33
CA PRO A 418 29.29 23.92 -16.81
C PRO A 418 28.23 22.93 -17.32
N GLN A 419 27.24 22.60 -16.49
CA GLN A 419 26.08 21.82 -16.90
C GLN A 419 25.24 22.64 -17.86
N MET A 420 24.94 22.05 -19.02
CA MET A 420 24.04 22.64 -20.00
C MET A 420 22.58 22.31 -19.65
N PRO A 421 21.63 23.23 -19.89
CA PRO A 421 20.21 22.92 -19.73
C PRO A 421 19.84 21.72 -20.60
N SER A 422 19.09 20.78 -20.04
CA SER A 422 18.40 19.75 -20.81
C SER A 422 17.30 20.43 -21.65
N GLU A 423 17.58 20.80 -22.90
CA GLU A 423 16.56 21.35 -23.79
C GLU A 423 15.55 20.26 -24.19
N PRO A 424 14.22 20.52 -24.13
CA PRO A 424 13.19 19.56 -24.56
C PRO A 424 13.10 19.32 -26.08
N GLY A 425 14.13 19.62 -26.88
CA GLY A 425 14.00 19.65 -28.35
C GLY A 425 15.25 19.39 -29.18
N CYS A 426 16.38 18.98 -28.60
CA CYS A 426 17.61 18.82 -29.36
C CYS A 426 17.94 17.34 -29.65
N GLN A 427 17.09 16.67 -30.45
CA GLN A 427 17.53 15.55 -31.27
C GLN A 427 17.92 15.98 -32.69
N ASP A 428 17.50 17.17 -33.13
CA ASP A 428 17.90 17.72 -34.41
C ASP A 428 18.79 18.96 -34.23
N ASN A 429 20.04 18.82 -34.64
CA ASN A 429 21.02 19.89 -34.89
C ASN A 429 21.93 20.32 -33.72
N LEU A 430 22.97 19.52 -33.46
CA LEU A 430 24.34 20.04 -33.33
C LEU A 430 25.34 19.06 -33.99
N PRO A 431 26.44 19.58 -34.58
CA PRO A 431 27.27 18.83 -35.51
C PRO A 431 28.04 17.73 -34.78
N ARG A 432 27.56 16.49 -34.91
CA ARG A 432 28.30 15.29 -34.51
C ARG A 432 29.55 15.19 -35.39
N CYS A 433 30.71 15.03 -34.75
CA CYS A 433 31.91 14.55 -35.42
C CYS A 433 31.56 13.29 -36.20
N GLY A 434 31.76 13.35 -37.51
CA GLY A 434 31.40 12.30 -38.45
C GLY A 434 32.22 11.05 -38.21
N ALA A 435 31.55 9.97 -37.81
CA ALA A 435 31.87 8.58 -38.13
C ALA A 435 30.91 7.64 -37.39
N LEU A 436 29.60 7.67 -37.66
CA LEU A 436 28.72 6.51 -37.37
C LEU A 436 27.30 6.57 -37.99
N GLU A 437 27.07 7.32 -39.08
CA GLU A 437 25.75 7.40 -39.73
C GLU A 437 25.63 6.45 -40.94
N SER A 438 25.61 5.13 -40.68
CA SER A 438 25.25 4.18 -41.74
C SER A 438 24.44 2.96 -41.28
N LEU A 439 23.92 2.91 -40.04
CA LEU A 439 23.25 1.71 -39.53
C LEU A 439 21.95 1.92 -38.75
N VAL A 440 21.37 3.12 -38.71
CA VAL A 440 20.10 3.34 -38.00
C VAL A 440 19.15 4.11 -38.90
N ASN A 441 18.65 3.46 -39.94
CA ASN A 441 17.53 3.98 -40.71
C ASN A 441 16.62 2.82 -41.12
N GLU A 442 16.03 2.16 -40.11
CA GLU A 442 14.89 1.25 -40.25
C GLU A 442 14.44 0.81 -38.84
N MET A 443 13.64 1.63 -38.16
CA MET A 443 12.58 1.17 -37.24
C MET A 443 11.75 2.38 -36.79
N SER A 444 10.44 2.25 -36.95
CA SER A 444 9.40 3.24 -36.70
C SER A 444 9.36 3.73 -35.26
N ASP A 445 9.37 5.05 -35.11
CA ASP A 445 8.93 5.79 -33.93
C ASP A 445 7.45 5.52 -33.65
N GLU A 446 7.11 5.40 -32.35
CA GLU A 446 5.79 5.62 -31.70
C GLU A 446 5.64 4.82 -30.38
N THR A 447 6.62 4.01 -29.96
CA THR A 447 6.45 3.16 -28.74
C THR A 447 7.55 3.28 -27.67
N TRP A 448 8.51 4.19 -27.82
CA TRP A 448 9.68 4.26 -26.94
C TRP A 448 9.67 5.39 -25.91
N ASN A 449 8.70 6.32 -25.94
CA ASN A 449 8.68 7.47 -25.02
C ASN A 449 8.08 7.19 -23.62
N GLU A 450 7.33 6.10 -23.43
CA GLU A 450 6.69 5.83 -22.12
C GLU A 450 7.51 4.96 -21.17
N ARG A 451 8.50 4.20 -21.66
CA ARG A 451 9.28 3.27 -20.83
C ARG A 451 10.43 3.91 -20.04
N ALA A 452 10.78 5.17 -20.31
CA ALA A 452 11.79 5.90 -19.54
C ALA A 452 11.25 6.50 -18.23
N VAL A 453 9.93 6.45 -18.01
CA VAL A 453 9.24 7.23 -16.96
C VAL A 453 9.19 6.51 -15.60
N ASN A 454 9.45 5.19 -15.54
CA ASN A 454 9.24 4.38 -14.32
C ASN A 454 10.49 4.05 -13.49
N ARG A 455 11.61 4.76 -13.66
CA ARG A 455 12.72 4.63 -12.69
C ARG A 455 12.46 5.56 -11.51
N VAL A 456 11.72 5.08 -10.52
CA VAL A 456 11.72 5.65 -9.17
C VAL A 456 13.16 5.59 -8.67
N SER A 457 13.87 6.72 -8.67
CA SER A 457 15.24 6.87 -8.17
C SER A 457 15.26 6.89 -6.64
N ALA A 458 14.71 5.84 -6.02
CA ALA A 458 14.91 5.59 -4.60
C ALA A 458 16.27 4.89 -4.43
N ILE A 459 17.33 5.67 -4.18
CA ILE A 459 18.60 5.13 -3.71
C ILE A 459 18.35 4.60 -2.29
N ARG A 460 18.10 3.29 -2.16
CA ARG A 460 18.02 2.59 -0.88
C ARG A 460 19.34 1.90 -0.63
N PHE A 461 19.97 2.19 0.50
CA PHE A 461 21.03 1.33 1.01
C PHE A 461 20.37 0.05 1.54
N LEU A 462 20.83 -1.10 1.07
CA LEU A 462 20.55 -2.37 1.74
C LEU A 462 21.27 -2.31 3.09
N GLU A 463 20.53 -2.21 4.19
CA GLU A 463 21.08 -2.51 5.50
C GLU A 463 21.29 -4.02 5.59
N ASP A 464 22.44 -4.43 6.11
CA ASP A 464 22.76 -5.85 6.34
C ASP A 464 21.72 -6.43 7.29
N GLU A 465 20.84 -7.31 6.78
CA GLU A 465 19.97 -8.15 7.60
C GLU A 465 20.84 -9.03 8.49
N LYS A 466 21.08 -8.57 9.72
CA LYS A 466 21.48 -9.44 10.81
C LYS A 466 20.22 -9.86 11.54
N ASP A 467 19.97 -11.16 11.46
CA ASP A 467 18.97 -11.90 12.21
C ASP A 467 18.93 -11.45 13.68
N GLU A 468 17.93 -10.64 14.04
CA GLU A 468 17.42 -10.56 15.41
C GLU A 468 16.01 -11.16 15.43
N GLU A 469 15.98 -12.49 15.41
CA GLU A 469 14.92 -13.27 16.04
C GLU A 469 14.93 -12.91 17.54
N ASP A 470 14.10 -11.95 17.97
CA ASP A 470 13.45 -11.89 19.28
C ASP A 470 12.95 -10.46 19.59
N ASN A 471 11.78 -10.09 19.05
CA ASN A 471 10.83 -9.27 19.81
C ASN A 471 9.41 -9.35 19.21
N GLU A 472 8.50 -9.96 19.98
CA GLU A 472 7.07 -9.99 19.71
C GLU A 472 6.48 -8.57 19.80
N MET A 473 6.39 -7.90 18.66
CA MET A 473 5.37 -6.89 18.41
C MET A 473 4.59 -7.38 17.19
N ARG A 474 3.36 -7.83 17.41
CA ARG A 474 2.42 -8.27 16.37
C ARG A 474 1.97 -7.06 15.55
N THR A 475 2.87 -6.46 14.79
CA THR A 475 2.51 -5.60 13.66
C THR A 475 2.34 -6.54 12.47
N LEU A 476 1.09 -6.76 12.05
CA LEU A 476 0.83 -7.45 10.79
C LEU A 476 1.48 -6.61 9.68
N LEU A 477 2.51 -7.16 9.04
CA LEU A 477 3.15 -6.53 7.90
C LEU A 477 2.14 -6.43 6.75
N ARG A 478 1.98 -5.22 6.16
CA ARG A 478 1.18 -4.95 4.96
C ARG A 478 1.44 -6.05 3.92
N ARG A 479 0.50 -6.97 3.74
CA ARG A 479 0.64 -8.07 2.77
C ARG A 479 0.53 -7.46 1.38
N ALA A 480 1.56 -7.62 0.56
CA ALA A 480 1.52 -7.18 -0.83
C ALA A 480 0.40 -7.93 -1.58
N THR A 481 -0.54 -7.19 -2.18
CA THR A 481 -1.57 -7.77 -3.04
C THR A 481 -0.96 -8.11 -4.41
N PRO A 482 -1.31 -9.27 -5.01
CA PRO A 482 -0.64 -9.78 -6.21
C PRO A 482 -1.03 -9.08 -7.54
N HIS A 483 -1.92 -8.07 -7.51
CA HIS A 483 -2.48 -7.47 -8.73
C HIS A 483 -2.13 -5.98 -8.86
N PRO A 484 -1.24 -5.61 -9.80
CA PRO A 484 -1.09 -4.24 -10.27
C PRO A 484 -2.44 -3.60 -10.68
N GLY A 485 -2.62 -2.29 -10.44
CA GLY A 485 -3.88 -1.58 -10.67
C GLY A 485 -4.47 -1.69 -12.09
N GLU A 486 -3.65 -1.93 -13.12
CA GLU A 486 -4.13 -2.22 -14.49
C GLU A 486 -4.95 -3.52 -14.57
N LEU A 487 -4.50 -4.58 -13.89
CA LEU A 487 -5.20 -5.85 -13.83
C LEU A 487 -6.52 -5.74 -13.05
N LYS A 488 -6.58 -4.82 -12.07
CA LYS A 488 -7.82 -4.49 -11.37
C LYS A 488 -8.85 -3.83 -12.29
N ASN A 489 -8.46 -2.85 -13.09
CA ASN A 489 -9.38 -2.20 -14.04
C ASN A 489 -9.93 -3.20 -15.07
N MET A 490 -9.10 -4.15 -15.50
CA MET A 490 -9.53 -5.27 -16.33
C MET A 490 -10.49 -6.19 -15.58
N LYS A 491 -10.16 -6.59 -14.35
CA LYS A 491 -11.03 -7.41 -13.47
C LYS A 491 -12.40 -6.74 -13.27
N LYS A 492 -12.44 -5.46 -12.91
CA LYS A 492 -13.67 -4.65 -12.77
C LYS A 492 -14.50 -4.65 -14.04
N THR A 493 -13.86 -4.45 -15.19
CA THR A 493 -14.57 -4.48 -16.49
C THR A 493 -15.21 -5.84 -16.73
N VAL A 494 -14.47 -6.93 -16.46
CA VAL A 494 -14.96 -8.31 -16.62
C VAL A 494 -16.07 -8.64 -15.62
N GLU A 495 -15.96 -8.18 -14.37
CA GLU A 495 -16.96 -8.42 -13.33
C GLU A 495 -18.24 -7.63 -13.54
N ASN A 496 -18.15 -6.37 -13.98
CA ASN A 496 -19.33 -5.60 -14.39
C ASN A 496 -20.07 -6.30 -15.53
N LEU A 497 -19.34 -6.77 -16.56
CA LEU A 497 -19.91 -7.58 -17.63
C LEU A 497 -20.56 -8.87 -17.09
N ARG A 498 -19.92 -9.56 -16.13
CA ARG A 498 -20.47 -10.77 -15.50
C ARG A 498 -21.74 -10.48 -14.70
N ASN A 499 -21.77 -9.39 -13.93
CA ASN A 499 -22.91 -8.95 -13.15
C ASN A 499 -24.09 -8.56 -14.06
N ASP A 500 -23.82 -7.83 -15.15
CA ASP A 500 -24.82 -7.49 -16.16
C ASP A 500 -25.40 -8.75 -16.83
N MET A 501 -24.55 -9.73 -17.15
CA MET A 501 -24.99 -11.01 -17.69
C MET A 501 -25.85 -11.81 -16.70
N ASN A 502 -25.52 -11.80 -15.41
CA ASN A 502 -26.30 -12.47 -14.37
C ASN A 502 -27.64 -11.76 -14.14
N ALA A 503 -27.67 -10.43 -14.14
CA ALA A 503 -28.90 -9.63 -14.04
C ALA A 503 -29.82 -9.87 -15.24
N ALA A 504 -29.25 -9.94 -16.45
CA ALA A 504 -30.00 -10.27 -17.68
C ALA A 504 -30.62 -11.68 -17.63
N LYS A 505 -29.89 -12.67 -17.12
CA LYS A 505 -30.42 -14.03 -16.93
C LYS A 505 -31.57 -14.07 -15.91
N GLY A 506 -31.48 -13.32 -14.82
CA GLY A 506 -32.54 -13.21 -13.81
C GLY A 506 -33.87 -12.66 -14.38
N LEU A 507 -33.78 -11.68 -15.27
CA LEU A 507 -34.94 -11.07 -15.95
C LEU A 507 -35.62 -12.04 -16.94
N ASP A 508 -34.87 -12.89 -17.62
CA ASP A 508 -35.41 -13.91 -18.52
C ASP A 508 -36.08 -15.08 -17.78
N SER A 509 -35.57 -15.46 -16.60
CA SER A 509 -36.25 -16.43 -15.72
C SER A 509 -37.60 -15.92 -15.20
N ASN A 510 -37.70 -14.63 -14.83
CA ASN A 510 -38.97 -14.04 -14.39
C ASN A 510 -40.01 -13.92 -15.53
N LYS A 511 -39.58 -13.69 -16.77
CA LYS A 511 -40.49 -13.72 -17.93
C LYS A 511 -41.07 -15.11 -18.19
N ASN A 512 -40.30 -16.18 -17.93
CA ASN A 512 -40.78 -17.54 -18.10
C ASN A 512 -41.75 -17.98 -17.00
N GLU A 513 -41.64 -17.45 -15.77
CA GLU A 513 -42.63 -17.72 -14.71
C GLU A 513 -43.95 -16.98 -14.92
N VAL A 514 -43.91 -15.73 -15.42
CA VAL A 514 -45.13 -14.96 -15.72
C VAL A 514 -45.92 -15.58 -16.88
N ASN A 515 -45.23 -16.13 -17.89
CA ASN A 515 -45.90 -16.82 -18.99
C ASN A 515 -46.53 -18.16 -18.58
N ASN A 516 -45.94 -18.90 -17.63
CA ASN A 516 -46.50 -20.16 -17.13
C ASN A 516 -47.70 -19.98 -16.17
N ALA A 517 -47.87 -18.80 -15.57
CA ALA A 517 -49.02 -18.49 -14.72
C ALA A 517 -50.29 -18.11 -15.52
N ILE A 518 -50.13 -17.60 -16.76
CA ILE A 518 -51.25 -17.18 -17.62
C ILE A 518 -51.94 -18.38 -18.30
N ASP A 519 -51.22 -19.47 -18.55
CA ASP A 519 -51.75 -20.66 -19.26
C ASP A 519 -52.56 -21.65 -18.39
N ARG A 520 -52.82 -21.35 -17.11
CA ARG A 520 -53.59 -22.24 -16.20
C ARG A 520 -55.01 -21.81 -15.85
N VAL A 521 -55.56 -20.78 -16.50
CA VAL A 521 -56.95 -20.36 -16.28
C VAL A 521 -57.73 -20.39 -17.59
N THR A 522 -58.21 -21.56 -18.00
CA THR A 522 -59.55 -21.80 -18.58
C THR A 522 -59.63 -23.20 -19.20
N THR A 523 -60.32 -24.13 -18.52
CA THR A 523 -61.27 -25.08 -19.15
C THR A 523 -61.90 -25.98 -18.08
N SER A 524 -63.14 -25.66 -17.70
CA SER A 524 -64.09 -26.62 -17.15
C SER A 524 -65.49 -26.18 -17.59
N VAL A 525 -66.15 -27.04 -18.38
CA VAL A 525 -67.57 -27.00 -18.74
C VAL A 525 -68.40 -27.45 -17.55
#